data_AF-K6C060-F1
#
_entry.id   AF-K6C060-F1
#
_cell.length_a   1.000
_cell.length_b   1.000
_cell.length_c   1.000
_cell.angle_alpha   90.00
_cell.angle_beta   90.00
_cell.angle_gamma   90.00
#
_symmetry.space_group_name_H-M   'P 1'
#
loop_
_entity.id
_entity.type
_entity.pdbx_description
1 polymer ?
#
loop_
_entity_poly.entity_id
_entity_poly.type
_entity_poly.pdbx_seq_one_letter_code
_entity_poly.pdbx_strand_id
1 'polypeptide(L)'
;MSPEKVVTEYFENLIQTKQPDWSYFAKGPNFIMKKLYTAGAKYFEKFIGAQLLTENENKAVVLYAITNTKGEIHRFACTLKKVDGEWKIKTFDNYDIG
;
A
#
# COMPACT_ATOMS: atom_id res chain seq x y z
N MET A 1 12.66 -8.54 -4.02
CA MET A 1 11.88 -7.39 -4.51
C MET A 1 12.17 -6.18 -3.61
N SER A 2 12.23 -4.95 -4.12
CA SER A 2 12.42 -3.75 -3.27
C SER A 2 11.11 -3.36 -2.58
N PRO A 3 11.15 -2.60 -1.46
CA PRO A 3 9.94 -2.15 -0.77
C PRO A 3 8.98 -1.36 -1.66
N GLU A 4 9.51 -0.46 -2.51
CA GLU A 4 8.70 0.33 -3.45
C GLU A 4 7.95 -0.56 -4.44
N LYS A 5 8.64 -1.56 -4.98
CA LYS A 5 8.06 -2.48 -5.96
C LYS A 5 6.92 -3.31 -5.35
N VAL A 6 7.04 -3.71 -4.08
CA VAL A 6 5.94 -4.37 -3.34
C VAL A 6 4.71 -3.47 -3.24
N VAL A 7 4.89 -2.17 -2.97
CA VAL A 7 3.77 -1.20 -2.87
C VAL A 7 3.14 -0.95 -4.25
N THR A 8 3.97 -0.76 -5.28
CA THR A 8 3.51 -0.57 -6.67
C THR A 8 2.67 -1.76 -7.13
N GLU A 9 3.19 -2.99 -7.04
CA GLU A 9 2.49 -4.19 -7.49
C GLU A 9 1.17 -4.41 -6.71
N TYR A 10 1.17 -4.16 -5.39
CA TYR A 10 -0.04 -4.24 -4.58
C TYR A 10 -1.13 -3.26 -5.07
N PHE A 11 -0.79 -1.98 -5.28
CA PHE A 11 -1.77 -0.97 -5.67
C PHE A 11 -2.22 -1.10 -7.13
N GLU A 12 -1.33 -1.48 -8.04
CA GLU A 12 -1.71 -1.78 -9.43
C GLU A 12 -2.72 -2.94 -9.47
N ASN A 13 -2.46 -4.02 -8.75
CA ASN A 13 -3.39 -5.14 -8.65
C ASN A 13 -4.71 -4.75 -7.96
N LEU A 14 -4.64 -3.99 -6.86
CA LEU A 14 -5.82 -3.47 -6.16
C LEU A 14 -6.71 -2.63 -7.08
N ILE A 15 -6.10 -1.75 -7.89
CA ILE A 15 -6.82 -0.86 -8.81
C ILE A 15 -7.41 -1.64 -9.98
N GLN A 16 -6.70 -2.64 -10.51
CA GLN A 16 -7.16 -3.47 -11.62
C GLN A 16 -8.30 -4.39 -11.21
N THR A 17 -8.15 -5.09 -10.09
CA THR A 17 -9.12 -6.11 -9.63
C THR A 17 -10.23 -5.53 -8.76
N LYS A 18 -10.04 -4.32 -8.23
CA LYS A 18 -10.86 -3.70 -7.18
C LYS A 18 -10.98 -4.57 -5.92
N GLN A 19 -10.00 -5.45 -5.69
CA GLN A 19 -9.94 -6.35 -4.55
C GLN A 19 -8.54 -6.36 -3.93
N PRO A 20 -8.41 -6.27 -2.59
CA PRO A 20 -7.11 -6.36 -1.95
C PRO A 20 -6.53 -7.78 -2.02
N ASP A 21 -5.27 -7.90 -2.43
CA ASP A 21 -4.51 -9.13 -2.28
C ASP A 21 -3.80 -9.14 -0.91
N TRP A 22 -4.23 -10.07 -0.05
CA TRP A 22 -3.75 -10.18 1.31
C TRP A 22 -2.38 -10.86 1.43
N SER A 23 -1.87 -11.49 0.37
CA SER A 23 -0.56 -12.16 0.36
C SER A 23 0.62 -11.19 0.52
N TYR A 24 0.40 -9.92 0.21
CA TYR A 24 1.37 -8.85 0.40
C TYR A 24 1.53 -8.45 1.87
N PHE A 25 0.63 -8.86 2.77
CA PHE A 25 0.64 -8.42 4.16
C PHE A 25 1.46 -9.33 5.08
N ALA A 26 2.15 -8.71 6.03
CA ALA A 26 3.07 -9.36 6.95
C ALA A 26 2.37 -10.05 8.13
N LYS A 27 1.08 -9.75 8.31
CA LYS A 27 0.11 -10.43 9.17
C LYS A 27 -1.22 -10.36 8.43
N GLY A 28 -2.03 -11.42 8.51
CA GLY A 28 -3.38 -11.39 7.96
C GLY A 28 -4.17 -10.20 8.53
N PRO A 29 -4.79 -9.35 7.70
CA PRO A 29 -5.53 -8.21 8.20
C PRO A 29 -6.76 -8.68 8.96
N ASN A 30 -7.10 -7.96 10.03
CA ASN A 30 -8.31 -8.22 10.78
C ASN A 30 -9.56 -7.89 9.94
N PHE A 31 -10.73 -8.32 10.40
CA PHE A 31 -11.99 -8.13 9.68
C PHE A 31 -12.30 -6.67 9.34
N ILE A 32 -11.93 -5.73 10.23
CA ILE A 32 -12.17 -4.30 10.04
C ILE A 32 -11.27 -3.74 8.92
N MET A 33 -9.98 -4.04 8.93
CA MET A 33 -9.04 -3.67 7.86
C MET A 33 -9.48 -4.25 6.51
N LYS A 34 -9.94 -5.52 6.49
CA LYS A 34 -10.48 -6.13 5.27
C LYS A 34 -11.62 -5.32 4.69
N LYS A 35 -12.60 -4.94 5.53
CA LYS A 35 -13.71 -4.10 5.10
C LYS A 35 -13.26 -2.74 4.57
N LEU A 36 -12.36 -2.06 5.28
CA LEU A 36 -11.89 -0.72 4.92
C LEU A 36 -11.15 -0.73 3.58
N TYR A 37 -10.20 -1.65 3.37
CA TYR A 37 -9.45 -1.68 2.12
C TYR A 37 -10.29 -2.15 0.94
N THR A 38 -11.22 -3.10 1.13
CA THR A 38 -12.14 -3.50 0.07
C THR A 38 -13.09 -2.37 -0.32
N ALA A 39 -13.56 -1.57 0.64
CA ALA A 39 -14.33 -0.37 0.34
C ALA A 39 -13.46 0.67 -0.39
N GLY A 40 -12.27 0.94 0.14
CA GLY A 40 -11.26 1.84 -0.41
C GLY A 40 -10.88 1.54 -1.86
N ALA A 41 -10.75 0.26 -2.22
CA ALA A 41 -10.38 -0.20 -3.56
C ALA A 41 -11.27 0.39 -4.67
N LYS A 42 -12.56 0.61 -4.38
CA LYS A 42 -13.53 1.18 -5.33
C LYS A 42 -13.31 2.68 -5.57
N TYR A 43 -12.65 3.36 -4.65
CA TYR A 43 -12.37 4.80 -4.74
C TYR A 43 -11.09 5.09 -5.52
N PHE A 44 -10.16 4.12 -5.62
CA PHE A 44 -8.89 4.32 -6.30
C PHE A 44 -8.99 4.07 -7.80
N GLU A 45 -8.47 5.00 -8.59
CA GLU A 45 -8.56 5.00 -10.06
C GLU A 45 -7.22 4.71 -10.72
N LYS A 46 -6.14 5.39 -10.32
CA LYS A 46 -4.82 5.24 -10.95
C LYS A 46 -3.69 5.32 -9.92
N PHE A 47 -2.69 4.44 -10.07
CA PHE A 47 -1.44 4.53 -9.34
C PHE A 47 -0.51 5.56 -10.01
N ILE A 48 0.07 6.48 -9.24
CA ILE A 48 0.96 7.52 -9.75
C ILE A 48 2.42 7.12 -9.57
N GLY A 49 2.78 6.62 -8.39
CA GLY A 49 4.15 6.24 -8.09
C GLY A 49 4.38 5.93 -6.60
N ALA A 50 5.52 5.31 -6.33
CA ALA A 50 6.03 5.04 -4.99
C ALA A 50 7.48 5.53 -4.88
N GLN A 51 7.85 5.98 -3.69
CA GLN A 51 9.20 6.45 -3.35
C GLN A 51 9.59 5.93 -1.97
N LEU A 52 10.77 5.31 -1.86
CA LEU A 52 11.35 4.88 -0.60
C LEU A 52 11.72 6.12 0.24
N LEU A 53 11.19 6.19 1.46
CA LEU A 53 11.51 7.25 2.42
C LEU A 53 12.66 6.83 3.34
N THR A 54 12.59 5.62 3.88
CA THR A 54 13.64 5.05 4.74
C THR A 54 13.60 3.53 4.70
N GLU A 55 14.77 2.91 4.82
CA GLU A 55 14.93 1.46 4.92
C GLU A 55 15.99 1.13 5.97
N ASN A 56 15.72 0.11 6.78
CA ASN A 56 16.69 -0.58 7.60
C ASN A 56 16.54 -2.10 7.41
N GLU A 57 17.36 -2.89 8.11
CA GLU A 57 17.39 -4.36 7.98
C GLU A 57 16.02 -5.06 8.07
N ASN A 58 15.07 -4.52 8.84
CA ASN A 58 13.80 -5.17 9.15
C ASN A 58 12.56 -4.34 8.82
N LYS A 59 12.70 -3.06 8.47
CA LYS A 59 11.61 -2.10 8.25
C LYS A 59 11.92 -1.17 7.09
N ALA A 60 10.91 -0.88 6.28
CA ALA A 60 10.95 0.17 5.28
C ALA A 60 9.70 1.05 5.36
N VAL A 61 9.81 2.30 4.94
CA VAL A 61 8.67 3.21 4.76
C VAL A 61 8.71 3.73 3.33
N VAL A 62 7.60 3.60 2.63
CA VAL A 62 7.42 4.00 1.23
C VAL A 62 6.29 5.01 1.15
N LEU A 63 6.55 6.18 0.59
CA LEU A 63 5.51 7.12 0.22
C LEU A 63 4.93 6.69 -1.12
N TYR A 64 3.61 6.79 -1.29
CA TYR A 64 2.96 6.49 -2.55
C TYR A 64 1.82 7.46 -2.84
N ALA A 65 1.54 7.64 -4.13
CA ALA A 65 0.48 8.52 -4.61
C ALA A 65 -0.46 7.77 -5.55
N ILE A 66 -1.76 8.03 -5.38
CA ILE A 66 -2.84 7.45 -6.18
C ILE A 66 -3.90 8.53 -6.48
N THR A 67 -4.59 8.43 -7.61
CA THR A 67 -5.78 9.24 -7.86
C THR A 67 -7.03 8.50 -7.40
N ASN A 68 -8.01 9.25 -6.90
CA ASN A 68 -9.35 8.71 -6.73
C ASN A 68 -10.20 8.90 -7.99
N THR A 69 -11.44 8.39 -7.98
CA THR A 69 -12.41 8.49 -9.09
C THR A 69 -12.87 9.92 -9.43
N LYS A 70 -12.46 10.93 -8.65
CA LYS A 70 -12.68 12.36 -8.95
C LYS A 70 -11.45 13.02 -9.56
N GLY A 71 -10.37 12.27 -9.80
CA GLY A 71 -9.09 12.79 -10.25
C GLY A 71 -8.26 13.49 -9.16
N GLU A 72 -8.69 13.44 -7.89
CA GLU A 72 -7.93 14.02 -6.78
C GLU A 72 -6.73 13.14 -6.46
N ILE A 73 -5.55 13.76 -6.25
CA ILE A 73 -4.32 13.07 -5.89
C ILE A 73 -4.25 12.90 -4.38
N HIS A 74 -4.16 11.65 -3.93
CA HIS A 74 -3.98 11.31 -2.52
C HIS A 74 -2.58 10.74 -2.32
N ARG A 75 -1.92 11.16 -1.23
CA ARG A 75 -0.59 10.70 -0.84
C ARG A 75 -0.69 9.97 0.49
N PHE A 76 0.05 8.89 0.61
CA PHE A 76 0.00 8.01 1.77
C PHE A 76 1.40 7.46 2.06
N ALA A 77 1.60 6.90 3.25
CA ALA A 77 2.77 6.10 3.54
C ALA A 77 2.39 4.63 3.75
N CYS A 78 3.27 3.75 3.32
CA CYS A 78 3.20 2.32 3.59
C CYS A 78 4.41 1.94 4.44
N THR A 79 4.17 1.35 5.60
CA THR A 79 5.22 0.73 6.40
C THR A 79 5.31 -0.75 6.02
N LEU A 80 6.49 -1.19 5.60
CA LEU A 80 6.82 -2.59 5.32
C LEU A 80 7.74 -3.16 6.39
N LYS A 81 7.70 -4.48 6.55
CA LYS A 81 8.63 -5.23 7.39
C LYS A 81 9.16 -6.44 6.63
N LYS A 82 10.35 -6.90 6.99
CA LYS A 82 10.91 -8.13 6.43
C LYS A 82 10.33 -9.37 7.14
N VAL A 83 9.87 -10.35 6.38
CA VAL A 83 9.36 -11.65 6.85
C VAL A 83 9.98 -12.72 5.97
N ASP A 84 10.73 -13.64 6.56
CA ASP A 84 11.40 -14.74 5.84
C ASP A 84 12.23 -14.25 4.64
N GLY A 85 12.87 -13.08 4.79
CA GLY A 85 13.68 -12.45 3.74
C GLY A 85 12.90 -11.60 2.73
N GLU A 86 11.56 -11.62 2.76
CA GLU A 86 10.69 -10.86 1.86
C GLU A 86 10.11 -9.61 2.51
N TRP A 87 9.96 -8.53 1.75
CA TRP A 87 9.24 -7.35 2.19
C TRP A 87 7.73 -7.60 2.14
N LYS A 88 7.06 -7.36 3.27
CA LYS A 88 5.61 -7.47 3.42
C LYS A 88 5.03 -6.20 4.04
N ILE A 89 3.85 -5.80 3.58
CA ILE A 89 3.09 -4.65 4.09
C ILE A 89 2.71 -4.92 5.55
N LYS A 90 3.11 -4.02 6.46
CA LYS A 90 2.72 -4.06 7.86
C LYS A 90 1.46 -3.21 8.09
N THR A 91 1.44 -1.99 7.57
CA THR A 91 0.34 -1.03 7.72
C THR A 91 0.40 0.02 6.62
N PHE A 92 -0.76 0.59 6.29
CA PHE A 92 -0.86 1.83 5.54
C PHE A 92 -1.17 2.93 6.54
N ASP A 93 -0.30 3.92 6.59
CA ASP A 93 -0.43 5.07 7.47
C ASP A 93 -0.99 6.22 6.62
N ASN A 94 -2.11 6.79 7.06
CA ASN A 94 -2.62 8.02 6.48
C ASN A 94 -1.64 9.14 6.83
N TYR A 95 -0.74 9.45 5.90
CA TYR A 95 0.01 10.69 5.92
C TYR A 95 -0.85 11.73 5.21
N ASP A 96 -1.71 12.39 5.97
CA ASP A 96 -2.33 13.63 5.53
C ASP A 96 -1.23 14.70 5.58
N ILE A 97 -0.48 14.82 4.49
CA ILE A 97 0.44 15.95 4.30
C ILE A 97 -0.42 17.04 3.64
N GLY A 98 -1.11 17.80 4.48
CA GLY A 98 -1.85 19.00 4.09
C GLY A 98 -0.97 20.06 3.46
#